data_AF-A0A1Y3AM41-F1
#
_entry.id   AF-A0A1Y3AM41-F1
#
_cell.length_a   1.000
_cell.length_b   1.000
_cell.length_c   1.000
_cell.angle_alpha   90.00
_cell.angle_beta   90.00
_cell.angle_gamma   90.00
#
_symmetry.space_group_name_H-M   'P 1'
#
loop_
_entity.id
_entity.type
_entity.pdbx_description
1 polymer ?
#
loop_
_entity_poly.entity_id
_entity_poly.type
_entity_poly.pdbx_seq_one_letter_code
_entity_poly.pdbx_strand_id
1 'polypeptide(L)'
;MDIQLADNDDNIIQSEHFVIMRKTFKANTCKLIKLGREKYFFFFKHKILTESLVGQKYGLTFELTSDKTLKSVNLIDYLDLINPNSNSNSNDDGNCQPKDNRFLVDNNSSQKLTRNDIEKIKKEKSGQQVIQTLVENSATFVEKNVFSQVKYLQKKQKKYVCLVTVTKPTAKLLMEMYYSQSPSKNK
;
A
#
# COMPACT_ATOMS: atom_id res chain seq x y z
N MET A 1 5.84 -44.32 -16.44
CA MET A 1 6.58 -43.65 -15.36
C MET A 1 5.93 -42.30 -15.18
N ASP A 2 4.92 -42.25 -14.32
CA ASP A 2 4.20 -41.02 -14.03
C ASP A 2 5.12 -40.11 -13.21
N ILE A 3 5.49 -38.98 -13.79
CA ILE A 3 6.23 -37.92 -13.12
C ILE A 3 5.23 -37.26 -12.18
N GLN A 4 5.22 -37.70 -10.92
CA GLN A 4 4.57 -36.98 -9.83
C GLN A 4 5.27 -35.62 -9.70
N LEU A 5 4.64 -34.57 -10.25
CA LEU A 5 4.95 -33.20 -9.89
C LEU A 5 4.66 -33.07 -8.40
N ALA A 6 5.70 -33.08 -7.57
CA ALA A 6 5.57 -32.73 -6.16
C ALA A 6 4.95 -31.34 -6.09
N ASP A 7 3.71 -31.26 -5.59
CA ASP A 7 3.08 -29.99 -5.29
C ASP A 7 4.00 -29.22 -4.34
N ASN A 8 4.54 -28.10 -4.82
CA ASN A 8 5.52 -27.28 -4.11
C ASN A 8 4.86 -26.59 -2.89
N ASP A 9 4.73 -27.32 -1.80
CA ASP A 9 4.31 -26.82 -0.48
C ASP A 9 5.23 -25.71 0.04
N ASP A 10 6.43 -25.59 -0.53
CA ASP A 10 7.40 -24.52 -0.26
C ASP A 10 6.84 -23.12 -0.51
N ASN A 11 5.78 -22.95 -1.32
CA ASN A 11 5.26 -21.62 -1.66
C ASN A 11 4.19 -21.09 -0.71
N ILE A 12 3.85 -21.83 0.34
CA ILE A 12 2.87 -21.43 1.35
C ILE A 12 3.58 -20.92 2.60
N ILE A 13 3.03 -19.89 3.23
CA ILE A 13 3.53 -19.32 4.47
C ILE A 13 3.11 -20.22 5.63
N GLN A 14 4.09 -20.83 6.28
CA GLN A 14 3.88 -21.71 7.43
C GLN A 14 4.18 -20.99 8.75
N SER A 15 3.63 -21.53 9.85
CA SER A 15 4.02 -21.11 11.20
C SER A 15 5.48 -21.49 11.49
N GLU A 16 6.09 -20.83 12.48
CA GLU A 16 7.50 -20.97 12.90
C GLU A 16 8.58 -20.58 11.87
N HIS A 17 8.18 -20.18 10.65
CA HIS A 17 9.10 -19.73 9.60
C HIS A 17 9.39 -18.24 9.64
N PHE A 18 10.52 -17.86 9.03
CA PHE A 18 10.90 -16.47 8.81
C PHE A 18 10.35 -15.98 7.47
N VAL A 19 9.78 -14.78 7.49
CA VAL A 19 9.26 -14.11 6.30
C VAL A 19 9.80 -12.69 6.22
N ILE A 20 10.02 -12.19 5.00
CA ILE A 20 10.34 -10.78 4.76
C ILE A 20 9.08 -10.06 4.33
N MET A 21 8.66 -9.10 5.13
CA MET A 21 7.52 -8.23 4.85
C MET A 21 8.01 -6.87 4.39
N ARG A 22 7.53 -6.37 3.26
CA ARG A 22 7.91 -5.06 2.68
C ARG A 22 6.69 -4.17 2.46
N LYS A 23 6.79 -2.85 2.69
CA LYS A 23 5.74 -1.93 2.25
C LYS A 23 5.84 -1.69 0.74
N THR A 24 4.72 -1.78 0.03
CA THR A 24 4.72 -1.67 -1.43
C THR A 24 5.03 -0.25 -1.91
N PHE A 25 4.40 0.77 -1.31
CA PHE A 25 4.55 2.18 -1.74
C PHE A 25 5.68 2.95 -1.04
N LYS A 26 6.45 2.30 -0.18
CA LYS A 26 7.57 2.94 0.53
C LYS A 26 8.83 2.12 0.34
N ALA A 27 9.72 2.63 -0.51
CA ALA A 27 11.04 2.07 -0.73
C ALA A 27 11.78 1.85 0.60
N ASN A 28 12.61 0.81 0.61
CA ASN A 28 13.54 0.49 1.71
C ASN A 28 12.86 0.31 3.07
N THR A 29 11.61 -0.17 3.07
CA THR A 29 10.91 -0.53 4.31
C THR A 29 10.48 -2.00 4.30
N CYS A 30 11.47 -2.86 4.43
CA CYS A 30 11.31 -4.28 4.68
C CYS A 30 11.73 -4.64 6.11
N LYS A 31 11.17 -5.71 6.67
CA LYS A 31 11.52 -6.24 7.98
C LYS A 31 11.41 -7.77 7.94
N LEU A 32 12.40 -8.44 8.53
CA LEU A 32 12.37 -9.88 8.79
C LEU A 32 11.50 -10.16 10.02
N ILE A 33 10.57 -11.10 9.89
CA ILE A 33 9.60 -11.44 10.93
C ILE A 33 9.58 -12.96 11.09
N LYS A 34 9.67 -13.45 12.33
CA LYS A 34 9.41 -14.85 12.65
C LYS A 34 7.93 -15.00 13.00
N LEU A 35 7.20 -15.84 12.26
CA LEU A 35 5.81 -16.18 12.56
C LEU A 35 5.78 -17.34 13.55
N GLY A 36 4.81 -17.41 14.46
CA GLY A 36 4.51 -18.64 15.23
C GLY A 36 4.51 -18.55 16.75
N ARG A 37 5.27 -17.62 17.37
CA ARG A 37 5.33 -17.53 18.85
C ARG A 37 4.23 -16.68 19.49
N GLU A 38 3.75 -15.67 18.77
CA GLU A 38 2.81 -14.69 19.32
C GLU A 38 1.57 -14.57 18.43
N LYS A 39 0.41 -14.35 19.07
CA LYS A 39 -0.85 -14.07 18.36
C LYS A 39 -0.75 -12.86 17.43
N TYR A 40 0.07 -11.88 17.82
CA TYR A 40 0.31 -10.67 17.05
C TYR A 40 1.80 -10.45 16.86
N PHE A 41 2.18 -9.86 15.73
CA PHE A 41 3.53 -9.37 15.52
C PHE A 41 3.51 -7.88 15.15
N PHE A 42 4.65 -7.21 15.34
CA PHE A 42 4.80 -5.80 15.00
C PHE A 42 5.57 -5.60 13.69
N PHE A 43 4.89 -4.96 12.73
CA PHE A 43 5.50 -4.43 11.53
C PHE A 43 5.57 -2.91 11.61
N PHE A 44 6.75 -2.39 11.98
CA PHE A 44 6.96 -0.99 12.34
C PHE A 44 5.96 -0.53 13.43
N LYS A 45 5.07 0.41 13.08
CA LYS A 45 4.07 0.98 14.00
C LYS A 45 2.74 0.19 14.02
N HIS A 46 2.63 -0.88 13.24
CA HIS A 46 1.39 -1.63 13.07
C HIS A 46 1.48 -2.97 13.80
N LYS A 47 0.45 -3.26 14.60
CA LYS A 47 0.23 -4.57 15.23
C LYS A 47 -0.66 -5.39 14.29
N ILE A 48 -0.24 -6.60 13.95
CA ILE A 48 -0.87 -7.45 12.93
C ILE A 48 -1.10 -8.84 13.52
N LEU A 49 -2.23 -9.48 13.20
CA LEU A 49 -2.56 -10.84 13.60
C LEU A 49 -1.73 -11.86 12.77
N THR A 50 -1.06 -12.77 13.46
CA THR A 50 -0.22 -13.80 12.82
C THR A 50 -1.03 -14.76 11.95
N GLU A 51 -2.21 -15.16 12.43
CA GLU A 51 -3.11 -16.12 11.75
C GLU A 51 -3.59 -15.63 10.37
N SER A 52 -3.70 -14.31 10.14
CA SER A 52 -4.10 -13.77 8.84
C SER A 52 -3.09 -14.03 7.72
N LEU A 53 -1.87 -14.41 8.08
CA LEU A 53 -0.73 -14.52 7.18
C LEU A 53 -0.36 -15.99 6.90
N VAL A 54 -0.60 -16.87 7.87
CA VAL A 54 -0.36 -18.31 7.77
C VAL A 54 -1.35 -18.92 6.77
N GLY A 55 -0.87 -19.83 5.92
CA GLY A 55 -1.66 -20.49 4.87
C GLY A 55 -1.79 -19.69 3.56
N GLN A 56 -1.30 -18.44 3.52
CA GLN A 56 -1.27 -17.64 2.30
C GLN A 56 -0.02 -17.94 1.46
N LYS A 57 -0.07 -17.67 0.16
CA LYS A 57 1.09 -17.83 -0.73
C LYS A 57 2.09 -16.70 -0.58
N TYR A 58 3.38 -16.99 -0.72
CA TYR A 58 4.40 -15.94 -0.86
C TYR A 58 4.20 -15.14 -2.15
N GLY A 59 4.65 -13.89 -2.13
CA GLY A 59 4.55 -12.95 -3.26
C GLY A 59 3.24 -12.16 -3.30
N LEU A 60 2.22 -12.56 -2.53
CA LEU A 60 0.97 -11.83 -2.44
C LEU A 60 1.14 -10.49 -1.74
N THR A 61 0.30 -9.54 -2.14
CA THR A 61 0.18 -8.22 -1.51
C THR A 61 -1.07 -8.20 -0.68
N PHE A 62 -0.96 -7.61 0.51
CA PHE A 62 -2.03 -7.53 1.48
C PHE A 62 -2.29 -6.08 1.86
N GLU A 63 -3.54 -5.73 2.08
CA GLU A 63 -3.93 -4.49 2.73
C GLU A 63 -4.09 -4.74 4.23
N LEU A 64 -3.48 -3.88 5.06
CA LEU A 64 -3.71 -3.86 6.50
C LEU A 64 -5.04 -3.16 6.81
N THR A 65 -5.95 -3.89 7.44
CA THR A 65 -7.25 -3.37 7.88
C THR A 65 -7.20 -2.79 9.29
N SER A 66 -8.25 -2.05 9.68
CA SER A 66 -8.45 -1.55 11.05
C SER A 66 -8.49 -2.67 12.09
N ASP A 67 -8.91 -3.88 11.69
CA ASP A 67 -9.04 -5.06 12.55
C ASP A 67 -7.70 -5.76 12.82
N LYS A 68 -6.57 -5.17 12.38
CA LYS A 68 -5.22 -5.74 12.49
C LYS A 68 -5.04 -7.02 11.67
N THR A 69 -5.93 -7.28 10.72
CA THR A 69 -5.85 -8.41 9.81
C THR A 69 -5.28 -7.98 8.46
N LEU A 70 -4.77 -8.94 7.70
CA LEU A 70 -4.27 -8.74 6.36
C LEU A 70 -5.26 -9.34 5.37
N LYS A 71 -5.75 -8.52 4.45
CA LYS A 71 -6.62 -8.96 3.34
C LYS A 71 -5.80 -9.02 2.07
N SER A 72 -5.85 -10.15 1.37
CA SER A 72 -5.20 -10.29 0.06
C SER A 72 -5.85 -9.33 -0.93
N VAL A 73 -5.04 -8.58 -1.67
CA VAL A 73 -5.50 -7.60 -2.65
C VAL A 73 -4.67 -7.66 -3.91
N ASN A 74 -5.29 -7.32 -5.05
CA ASN A 74 -4.56 -7.17 -6.30
C ASN A 74 -3.86 -5.81 -6.31
N LEU A 75 -2.56 -5.78 -6.62
CA LEU A 75 -1.80 -4.53 -6.64
C LEU A 75 -2.27 -3.60 -7.77
N ILE A 76 -2.77 -4.17 -8.87
CA ILE A 76 -3.19 -3.42 -10.06
C ILE A 76 -4.31 -2.43 -9.71
N ASP A 77 -5.31 -2.88 -8.94
CA ASP A 77 -6.44 -2.05 -8.50
C ASP A 77 -5.98 -0.77 -7.78
N TYR A 78 -4.84 -0.83 -7.10
CA TYR A 78 -4.27 0.32 -6.39
C TYR A 78 -3.40 1.20 -7.28
N LEU A 79 -2.81 0.65 -8.33
CA LEU A 79 -2.02 1.41 -9.30
C LEU A 79 -2.93 2.19 -10.26
N ASP A 80 -4.04 1.59 -10.68
CA ASP A 80 -5.00 2.22 -11.59
C ASP A 80 -5.66 3.47 -10.99
N LEU A 81 -5.89 3.48 -9.67
CA LEU A 81 -6.37 4.66 -8.94
C LEU A 81 -5.43 5.87 -9.04
N ILE A 82 -4.15 5.65 -9.29
CA ILE A 82 -3.15 6.72 -9.44
C ILE A 82 -3.13 7.25 -10.86
N ASN A 83 -3.41 6.38 -11.84
CA ASN A 83 -3.33 6.66 -13.27
C ASN A 83 -4.69 6.40 -13.96
N PRO A 84 -5.73 7.21 -13.67
CA PRO A 84 -7.04 7.02 -14.30
C PRO A 84 -7.00 7.15 -15.84
N ASN A 85 -5.93 7.75 -16.38
CA ASN A 85 -5.72 7.95 -17.82
C ASN A 85 -5.09 6.75 -18.54
N SER A 86 -4.74 5.65 -17.85
CA SER A 86 -4.08 4.50 -18.49
C SER A 86 -5.05 3.46 -19.04
N ASN A 87 -6.28 3.39 -18.53
CA ASN A 87 -7.26 2.35 -18.90
C ASN A 87 -8.63 2.89 -19.34
N SER A 88 -8.80 4.21 -19.46
CA SER A 88 -10.05 4.79 -19.96
C SER A 88 -9.98 4.97 -21.47
N ASN A 89 -10.46 3.97 -22.21
CA ASN A 89 -11.01 4.14 -23.56
C ASN A 89 -12.33 4.97 -23.51
N SER A 90 -12.35 6.04 -22.73
CA SER A 90 -13.43 7.01 -22.76
C SER A 90 -13.12 7.97 -23.88
N ASN A 91 -13.85 7.81 -24.99
CA ASN A 91 -14.04 8.80 -26.03
C ASN A 91 -14.68 10.06 -25.42
N ASP A 92 -13.90 10.84 -24.65
CA ASP A 92 -14.30 12.18 -24.26
C ASP A 92 -13.68 13.15 -25.26
N ASP A 93 -14.48 13.43 -26.28
CA ASP A 93 -14.25 14.48 -27.25
C ASP A 93 -14.04 15.83 -26.54
N GLY A 94 -12.83 16.36 -26.63
CA GLY A 94 -12.71 17.76 -27.05
C GLY A 94 -12.63 18.87 -26.00
N ASN A 95 -12.00 18.70 -24.82
CA ASN A 95 -11.39 19.87 -24.15
C ASN A 95 -10.37 19.58 -23.02
N CYS A 96 -9.34 18.75 -23.26
CA CYS A 96 -8.22 18.65 -22.30
C CYS A 96 -7.21 19.79 -22.52
N GLN A 97 -7.62 21.03 -22.28
CA GLN A 97 -6.67 22.13 -22.11
C GLN A 97 -5.76 21.81 -20.91
N PRO A 98 -4.44 22.01 -21.02
CA PRO A 98 -3.53 21.84 -19.89
C PRO A 98 -3.96 22.81 -18.77
N LYS A 99 -4.59 22.25 -17.73
CA LYS A 99 -4.95 23.02 -16.53
C LYS A 99 -3.69 23.60 -15.92
N ASP A 100 -3.74 24.88 -15.56
CA ASP A 100 -2.61 25.62 -15.00
C ASP A 100 -2.94 26.08 -13.57
N ASN A 101 -1.92 26.16 -12.72
CA ASN A 101 -2.05 26.45 -11.30
C ASN A 101 -2.08 27.95 -10.99
N ARG A 102 -2.12 28.85 -11.98
CA ARG A 102 -2.03 30.32 -11.77
C ARG A 102 -3.15 30.89 -10.90
N PHE A 103 -4.32 30.27 -10.90
CA PHE A 103 -5.49 30.70 -10.13
C PHE A 103 -5.65 29.98 -8.78
N LEU A 104 -4.73 29.07 -8.43
CA LEU A 104 -4.78 28.37 -7.15
C LEU A 104 -4.27 29.28 -6.03
N VAL A 105 -5.15 29.61 -5.09
CA VAL A 105 -4.83 30.39 -3.89
C VAL A 105 -4.69 29.47 -2.68
N ASP A 106 -3.59 29.58 -1.94
CA ASP A 106 -3.39 28.83 -0.70
C ASP A 106 -4.03 29.55 0.49
N ASN A 107 -5.31 29.26 0.71
CA ASN A 107 -6.10 29.79 1.83
C ASN A 107 -6.31 28.76 2.96
N ASN A 108 -5.62 27.60 2.90
CA ASN A 108 -5.80 26.46 3.81
C ASN A 108 -7.27 25.94 3.97
N SER A 109 -8.22 26.47 3.19
CA SER A 109 -9.64 26.05 3.18
C SER A 109 -9.97 25.14 1.99
N SER A 110 -8.94 24.75 1.23
CA SER A 110 -9.05 23.82 0.09
C SER A 110 -9.63 22.45 0.48
N GLN A 111 -9.52 22.05 1.75
CA GLN A 111 -10.09 20.80 2.26
C GLN A 111 -11.23 21.09 3.23
N LYS A 112 -12.44 20.62 2.88
CA LYS A 112 -13.65 20.87 3.68
C LYS A 112 -13.75 20.02 4.95
N LEU A 113 -13.10 18.85 4.96
CA LEU A 113 -13.15 17.91 6.10
C LEU A 113 -12.18 18.32 7.21
N THR A 114 -12.63 18.27 8.45
CA THR A 114 -11.77 18.51 9.60
C THR A 114 -10.89 17.31 9.92
N ARG A 115 -9.87 17.52 10.76
CA ARG A 115 -8.99 16.44 11.22
C ARG A 115 -9.77 15.33 11.94
N ASN A 116 -10.72 15.69 12.78
CA ASN A 116 -11.51 14.74 13.57
C ASN A 116 -12.36 13.85 12.65
N ASP A 117 -12.93 14.42 11.59
CA ASP A 117 -13.72 13.66 10.61
C ASP A 117 -12.84 12.66 9.86
N ILE A 118 -11.63 13.05 9.47
CA ILE A 118 -10.66 12.16 8.81
C ILE A 118 -10.27 11.00 9.75
N GLU A 119 -10.12 11.26 11.05
CA GLU A 119 -9.82 10.21 12.03
C GLU A 119 -10.98 9.24 12.23
N LYS A 120 -12.24 9.70 12.15
CA LYS A 120 -13.43 8.84 12.17
C LYS A 120 -13.52 7.97 10.92
N ILE A 121 -13.41 8.58 9.73
CA ILE A 121 -13.47 7.85 8.44
C ILE A 121 -12.37 6.79 8.39
N LYS A 122 -11.17 7.08 8.91
CA LYS A 122 -10.08 6.10 8.96
C LYS A 122 -10.39 4.88 9.82
N LYS A 123 -11.20 5.01 10.87
CA LYS A 123 -11.59 3.89 11.73
C LYS A 123 -12.66 3.02 11.06
N GLU A 124 -13.59 3.67 10.34
CA GLU A 124 -14.78 3.02 9.78
C GLU A 124 -14.57 2.45 8.37
N LYS A 125 -13.77 3.11 7.53
CA LYS A 125 -13.66 2.83 6.08
C LYS A 125 -12.29 2.31 5.68
N SER A 126 -12.21 1.72 4.48
CA SER A 126 -10.93 1.29 3.88
C SER A 126 -10.05 2.49 3.49
N GLY A 127 -8.74 2.26 3.35
CA GLY A 127 -7.81 3.32 2.99
C GLY A 127 -8.12 3.96 1.63
N GLN A 128 -8.65 3.17 0.68
CA GLN A 128 -9.09 3.66 -0.63
C GLN A 128 -10.31 4.59 -0.52
N GLN A 129 -11.32 4.19 0.24
CA GLN A 129 -12.52 5.00 0.47
C GLN A 129 -12.18 6.33 1.15
N VAL A 130 -11.23 6.33 2.09
CA VAL A 130 -10.71 7.56 2.70
C VAL A 130 -10.15 8.50 1.63
N ILE A 131 -9.38 7.99 0.66
CA ILE A 131 -8.79 8.82 -0.41
C ILE A 131 -9.88 9.39 -1.30
N GLN A 132 -10.86 8.57 -1.70
CA GLN A 132 -11.98 9.02 -2.51
C GLN A 132 -12.75 10.15 -1.82
N THR A 133 -13.14 9.98 -0.56
CA THR A 133 -13.83 11.03 0.21
C THR A 133 -12.97 12.28 0.37
N LEU A 134 -11.64 12.15 0.49
CA LEU A 134 -10.73 13.31 0.54
C LEU A 134 -10.62 14.05 -0.80
N VAL A 135 -10.79 13.36 -1.93
CA VAL A 135 -10.77 13.95 -3.28
C VAL A 135 -12.08 14.68 -3.55
N GLU A 136 -13.22 14.05 -3.25
CA GLU A 136 -14.55 14.63 -3.41
C GLU A 136 -14.75 15.91 -2.59
N ASN A 137 -14.13 15.97 -1.40
CA ASN A 137 -14.22 17.14 -0.51
C ASN A 137 -13.12 18.19 -0.73
N SER A 138 -12.30 18.04 -1.77
CA SER A 138 -11.25 19.01 -2.11
C SER A 138 -11.73 19.98 -3.17
N ALA A 139 -11.80 21.27 -2.83
CA ALA A 139 -12.24 22.31 -3.77
C ALA A 139 -11.27 22.49 -4.95
N THR A 140 -9.97 22.34 -4.71
CA THR A 140 -8.90 22.63 -5.69
C THR A 140 -8.41 21.40 -6.43
N PHE A 141 -8.95 20.20 -6.18
CA PHE A 141 -8.42 18.99 -6.82
C PHE A 141 -8.66 18.97 -8.33
N VAL A 142 -9.87 19.32 -8.76
CA VAL A 142 -10.27 19.30 -10.18
C VAL A 142 -9.53 20.37 -10.99
N GLU A 143 -9.22 21.52 -10.38
CA GLU A 143 -8.53 22.64 -11.02
C GLU A 143 -7.03 22.41 -11.22
N LYS A 144 -6.43 21.50 -10.43
CA LYS A 144 -5.01 21.16 -10.56
C LYS A 144 -4.70 20.52 -11.90
N ASN A 145 -3.47 20.72 -12.36
CA ASN A 145 -2.93 19.97 -13.49
C ASN A 145 -2.84 18.46 -13.20
N VAL A 146 -2.81 17.65 -14.27
CA VAL A 146 -2.84 16.18 -14.19
C VAL A 146 -1.70 15.64 -13.31
N PHE A 147 -0.48 16.14 -13.49
CA PHE A 147 0.68 15.70 -12.69
C PHE A 147 0.51 16.01 -11.19
N SER A 148 -0.11 17.13 -10.86
CA SER A 148 -0.39 17.54 -9.48
C SER A 148 -1.49 16.70 -8.86
N GLN A 149 -2.51 16.29 -9.63
CA GLN A 149 -3.53 15.34 -9.20
C GLN A 149 -2.91 13.96 -8.90
N VAL A 150 -2.13 13.41 -9.84
CA VAL A 150 -1.41 12.13 -9.67
C VAL A 150 -0.50 12.18 -8.43
N LYS A 151 0.32 13.23 -8.31
CA LYS A 151 1.19 13.45 -7.15
C LYS A 151 0.40 13.53 -5.83
N TYR A 152 -0.77 14.18 -5.85
CA TYR A 152 -1.66 14.24 -4.68
C TYR A 152 -2.18 12.85 -4.30
N LEU A 153 -2.67 12.08 -5.27
CA LEU A 153 -3.17 10.72 -5.06
C LEU A 153 -2.08 9.80 -4.51
N GLN A 154 -0.88 9.79 -5.09
CA GLN A 154 0.27 9.02 -4.59
C GLN A 154 0.61 9.36 -3.13
N LYS A 155 0.59 10.66 -2.79
CA LYS A 155 0.85 11.14 -1.43
C LYS A 155 -0.22 10.63 -0.45
N LYS A 156 -1.49 10.63 -0.85
CA LYS A 156 -2.61 10.17 -0.01
C LYS A 156 -2.60 8.64 0.12
N GLN A 157 -2.37 7.92 -0.95
CA GLN A 157 -2.23 6.46 -0.93
C GLN A 157 -1.12 5.99 0.00
N LYS A 158 0.08 6.58 -0.09
CA LYS A 158 1.19 6.26 0.82
C LYS A 158 0.89 6.55 2.29
N LYS A 159 -0.06 7.45 2.58
CA LYS A 159 -0.45 7.85 3.94
C LYS A 159 -1.59 7.01 4.51
N TYR A 160 -2.63 6.74 3.72
CA TYR A 160 -3.88 6.14 4.19
C TYR A 160 -4.00 4.65 3.86
N VAL A 161 -3.32 4.17 2.82
CA VAL A 161 -3.29 2.75 2.46
C VAL A 161 -1.96 2.15 2.91
N CYS A 162 -2.04 1.04 3.64
CA CYS A 162 -0.87 0.28 4.05
C CYS A 162 -0.85 -1.07 3.33
N LEU A 163 -0.30 -1.07 2.12
CA LEU A 163 -0.02 -2.30 1.37
C LEU A 163 1.33 -2.89 1.76
N VAL A 164 1.33 -4.20 1.94
CA VAL A 164 2.48 -4.99 2.34
C VAL A 164 2.59 -6.23 1.47
N THR A 165 3.76 -6.46 0.89
CA THR A 165 4.05 -7.70 0.16
C THR A 165 4.87 -8.61 1.06
N VAL A 166 4.52 -9.89 1.08
CA VAL A 166 5.23 -10.90 1.87
C VAL A 166 6.05 -11.76 0.93
N THR A 167 7.32 -11.94 1.25
CA THR A 167 8.29 -12.62 0.39
C THR A 167 9.14 -13.59 1.18
N LYS A 168 9.62 -14.64 0.50
CA LYS A 168 10.56 -15.58 1.09
C LYS A 168 11.88 -14.89 1.42
N PRO A 169 12.52 -15.21 2.56
CA PRO A 169 13.84 -14.69 2.87
C PRO A 169 14.84 -15.20 1.83
N THR A 170 15.39 -14.27 1.04
CA THR A 170 16.44 -14.55 0.05
C THR A 170 17.67 -13.73 0.41
N ALA A 171 18.88 -14.22 0.13
CA ALA A 171 20.13 -13.51 0.42
C ALA A 171 20.11 -12.05 -0.09
N LYS A 172 19.61 -11.83 -1.31
CA LYS A 172 19.41 -10.49 -1.89
C LYS A 172 18.53 -9.59 -1.01
N LEU A 173 17.34 -10.07 -0.64
CA LEU A 173 16.37 -9.30 0.16
C LEU A 173 16.90 -9.02 1.57
N LEU A 174 17.61 -9.97 2.16
CA LEU A 174 18.27 -9.78 3.46
C LEU A 174 19.34 -8.69 3.35
N MET A 175 20.21 -8.75 2.34
CA MET A 175 21.23 -7.73 2.13
C MET A 175 20.63 -6.33 1.92
N GLU A 176 19.59 -6.20 1.09
CA GLU A 176 18.84 -4.95 0.89
C GLU A 176 18.22 -4.43 2.20
N MET A 177 17.66 -5.34 3.02
CA MET A 177 17.11 -4.99 4.33
C MET A 177 18.19 -4.48 5.29
N TYR A 178 19.30 -5.20 5.43
CA TYR A 178 20.38 -4.78 6.33
C TYR A 178 21.03 -3.48 5.88
N TYR A 179 21.24 -3.32 4.56
CA TYR A 179 21.78 -2.09 3.99
C TYR A 179 20.87 -0.89 4.24
N SER A 180 19.56 -1.06 4.10
CA SER A 180 18.61 0.04 4.33
C SER A 180 18.40 0.39 5.81
N GLN A 181 18.47 -0.57 6.72
CA GLN A 181 18.22 -0.35 8.15
C GLN A 181 19.46 0.02 8.96
N SER A 182 20.61 -0.59 8.66
CA SER A 182 21.85 -0.41 9.41
C SER A 182 23.05 -0.72 8.51
N PRO A 183 23.40 0.18 7.57
CA PRO A 183 24.48 -0.07 6.61
C PRO A 183 25.81 -0.42 7.29
N SER A 184 26.09 0.17 8.45
CA SER A 184 27.31 -0.03 9.23
C SER A 184 27.47 -1.41 9.86
N LYS A 185 26.43 -2.26 9.84
CA LYS A 185 26.50 -3.66 10.31
C LYS A 185 26.90 -4.65 9.21
N ASN A 186 26.93 -4.22 7.94
CA ASN A 186 27.47 -4.99 6.82
C ASN A 186 28.92 -4.55 6.58
N LYS A 187 29.85 -5.03 7.42
CA LYS A 187 31.30 -4.90 7.20
C LYS A 187 31.89 -6.25 6.84
#